data_AF-A0A662KMR5-F1
#
_entry.id   AF-A0A662KMR5-F1
#
_cell.length_a   1.000
_cell.length_b   1.000
_cell.length_c   1.000
_cell.angle_alpha   90.00
_cell.angle_beta   90.00
_cell.angle_gamma   90.00
#
_symmetry.space_group_name_H-M   'P 1'
#
loop_
_entity.id
_entity.type
_entity.pdbx_description
1 polymer ?
#
loop_
_entity_poly.entity_id
_entity_poly.type
_entity_poly.pdbx_seq_one_letter_code
_entity_poly.pdbx_strand_id
1 'polypeptide(L)'
;YRNRGEEFLHSGKEETSIMLYLYPYLVDKTYKSLKEVRLAHSLRNLRKTLREIGAVDGYTGDPSNANMELGKRLFDQMVDSCVEVALKLLDGKYEECLPAPLRYLPLSLRRRI
;
A
#
# COMPACT_ATOMS: atom_id res chain seq x y z
N TYR A 1 -3.83 -18.04 12.74
CA TYR A 1 -3.60 -16.81 11.96
C TYR A 1 -2.16 -16.36 12.16
N ARG A 2 -1.30 -16.56 11.16
CA ARG A 2 0.12 -16.16 11.23
C ARG A 2 0.20 -14.65 11.22
N ASN A 3 0.82 -14.11 12.26
CA ASN A 3 1.26 -12.73 12.38
C ASN A 3 2.33 -12.49 11.29
N ARG A 4 1.91 -12.16 10.07
CA ARG A 4 2.82 -11.70 9.02
C ARG A 4 3.15 -10.26 9.37
N GLY A 5 4.34 -10.05 9.92
CA GLY A 5 4.90 -8.70 10.04
C GLY A 5 4.74 -8.00 8.69
N GLU A 6 4.30 -6.75 8.72
CA GLU A 6 3.88 -5.99 7.53
C GLU A 6 4.88 -6.18 6.39
N GLU A 7 4.51 -6.95 5.37
CA GLU A 7 5.40 -7.14 4.22
C GLU A 7 5.55 -5.77 3.54
N PHE A 8 6.78 -5.29 3.34
CA PHE A 8 6.98 -4.08 2.53
C PHE A 8 6.53 -4.43 1.11
N LEU A 9 5.38 -3.94 0.68
CA LEU A 9 4.88 -4.07 -0.69
C LEU A 9 5.09 -2.75 -1.42
N HIS A 10 5.75 -2.81 -2.57
CA HIS A 10 5.94 -1.68 -3.46
C HIS A 10 6.14 -2.17 -4.89
N SER A 11 5.42 -1.58 -5.84
CA SER A 11 5.30 -2.02 -7.23
C SER A 11 4.93 -3.51 -7.35
N GLY A 12 4.13 -3.99 -6.38
CA GLY A 12 3.65 -5.37 -6.30
C GLY A 12 2.41 -5.61 -7.17
N LYS A 13 1.69 -6.69 -6.86
CA LYS A 13 0.48 -7.11 -7.58
C LYS A 13 -0.59 -6.02 -7.61
N GLU A 14 -0.87 -5.41 -6.47
CA GLU A 14 -1.94 -4.43 -6.27
C GLU A 14 -1.67 -3.13 -7.04
N GLU A 15 -0.50 -2.51 -6.83
CA GLU A 15 -0.12 -1.26 -7.49
C GLU A 15 -0.02 -1.44 -9.00
N THR A 16 0.60 -2.53 -9.47
CA THR A 16 0.66 -2.87 -10.90
C THR A 16 -0.74 -3.07 -11.49
N SER A 17 -1.65 -3.72 -10.75
CA SER A 17 -3.04 -3.93 -11.20
C SER A 17 -3.78 -2.59 -11.34
N ILE A 18 -3.64 -1.68 -10.37
CA ILE A 18 -4.24 -0.34 -10.43
C ILE A 18 -3.70 0.42 -11.65
N MET A 19 -2.39 0.37 -11.90
CA MET A 19 -1.78 1.02 -13.07
C MET A 19 -2.26 0.41 -14.39
N LEU A 20 -2.44 -0.90 -14.46
CA LEU A 20 -3.04 -1.57 -15.63
C LEU A 20 -4.48 -1.12 -15.88
N TYR A 21 -5.24 -0.80 -14.83
CA TYR A 21 -6.60 -0.29 -14.96
C TYR A 21 -6.64 1.18 -15.41
N LEU A 22 -5.86 2.06 -14.77
CA LEU A 22 -5.91 3.50 -15.03
C LEU A 22 -5.13 3.91 -16.29
N TYR A 23 -3.91 3.39 -16.43
CA TYR A 23 -2.94 3.83 -17.44
C TYR A 23 -2.16 2.63 -17.99
N PRO A 24 -2.82 1.66 -18.65
CA PRO A 24 -2.15 0.44 -19.14
C PRO A 24 -0.98 0.71 -20.08
N TYR A 25 -0.97 1.85 -20.78
CA TYR A 25 0.11 2.26 -21.68
C TYR A 25 1.40 2.71 -20.97
N LEU A 26 1.36 2.93 -19.65
CA LEU A 26 2.54 3.23 -18.83
C LEU A 26 3.16 1.96 -18.22
N VAL A 27 2.50 0.80 -18.35
CA VAL A 27 2.97 -0.46 -17.76
C VAL A 27 3.57 -1.33 -18.86
N ASP A 28 4.90 -1.46 -18.86
CA ASP A 28 5.59 -2.32 -19.81
C ASP A 28 5.32 -3.81 -19.52
N LYS A 29 5.11 -4.61 -20.57
CA LYS A 29 4.75 -6.04 -20.48
C LYS A 29 5.77 -6.90 -19.72
N THR A 30 7.01 -6.44 -19.54
CA THR A 30 8.06 -7.10 -18.75
C THR A 30 7.61 -7.49 -17.34
N TYR A 31 6.61 -6.80 -16.76
CA TYR A 31 6.06 -7.14 -15.44
C TYR A 31 5.60 -8.61 -15.32
N LYS A 32 5.17 -9.23 -16.43
CA LYS A 32 4.74 -10.65 -16.47
C LYS A 32 5.88 -11.64 -16.25
N SER A 33 7.12 -11.22 -16.43
CA SER A 33 8.32 -12.04 -16.28
C SER A 33 9.07 -11.80 -14.96
N LEU A 34 8.66 -10.79 -14.19
CA LEU A 34 9.27 -10.47 -12.91
C LEU A 34 8.95 -11.57 -11.88
N LYS A 35 9.93 -11.88 -11.03
CA LYS A 35 9.77 -12.88 -9.97
C LYS A 35 9.13 -12.25 -8.75
N GLU A 36 8.55 -13.06 -7.88
CA GLU A 36 8.12 -12.55 -6.58
C GLU A 36 9.34 -12.18 -5.70
N VAL A 37 9.33 -10.97 -5.13
CA VAL A 37 10.35 -10.48 -4.19
C VAL A 37 9.71 -10.23 -2.83
N ARG A 38 10.08 -11.01 -1.81
CA ARG A 38 9.59 -10.81 -0.44
C ARG A 38 10.69 -10.27 0.46
N LEU A 39 10.43 -9.17 1.15
CA LEU A 39 11.33 -8.61 2.16
C LEU A 39 10.78 -8.87 3.56
N ALA A 40 11.67 -9.29 4.46
CA ALA A 40 11.37 -9.36 5.88
C ALA A 40 11.88 -8.10 6.58
N HIS A 41 10.99 -7.39 7.28
CA HIS A 41 11.41 -6.33 8.20
C HIS A 41 12.15 -6.94 9.38
N SER A 42 13.35 -6.44 9.62
CA SER A 42 14.14 -6.77 10.79
C SER A 42 14.86 -5.51 11.25
N LEU A 43 14.96 -5.32 12.57
CA LEU A 43 15.81 -4.26 13.14
C LEU A 43 17.26 -4.35 12.63
N ARG A 44 17.71 -5.55 12.24
CA ARG A 44 19.04 -5.79 11.65
C ARG A 44 19.20 -5.19 10.24
N ASN A 45 18.11 -4.84 9.58
CA ASN A 45 18.08 -4.30 8.22
C ASN A 45 17.92 -2.77 8.19
N LEU A 46 17.75 -2.10 9.33
CA LEU A 46 17.49 -0.64 9.41
C LEU A 46 18.58 0.24 8.77
N ARG A 47 19.82 -0.25 8.68
CA ARG A 47 20.95 0.48 8.07
C ARG A 47 21.29 0.01 6.66
N LYS A 48 20.55 -0.97 6.13
CA LYS A 48 20.76 -1.51 4.79
C LYS A 48 19.87 -0.79 3.79
N THR A 49 20.35 -0.67 2.57
CA THR A 49 19.59 -0.21 1.40
C THR A 49 18.58 -1.27 0.96
N LEU A 50 17.54 -0.87 0.21
CA LEU A 50 16.55 -1.79 -0.38
C LEU A 50 17.21 -2.86 -1.27
N ARG A 51 18.24 -2.47 -2.01
CA ARG A 51 19.05 -3.39 -2.83
C ARG A 51 19.76 -4.44 -1.98
N GLU A 52 20.37 -4.05 -0.86
CA GLU A 52 21.08 -4.98 0.04
C GLU A 52 20.16 -5.97 0.76
N ILE A 53 18.87 -5.67 0.86
CA ILE A 53 17.88 -6.55 1.49
C ILE A 53 17.09 -7.40 0.49
N GLY A 54 17.27 -7.19 -0.83
CA GLY A 54 16.75 -8.07 -1.87
C GLY A 54 15.86 -7.40 -2.92
N ALA A 55 15.48 -6.12 -2.75
CA ALA A 55 14.73 -5.36 -3.76
C ALA A 55 15.68 -4.76 -4.80
N VAL A 56 16.38 -5.64 -5.53
CA VAL A 56 17.44 -5.26 -6.49
C VAL A 56 16.89 -4.41 -7.63
N ASP A 57 15.70 -4.74 -8.11
CA ASP A 57 15.02 -4.08 -9.23
C ASP A 57 14.02 -3.01 -8.76
N GLY A 58 14.06 -2.62 -7.47
CA GLY A 58 13.24 -1.54 -6.93
C GLY A 58 11.77 -1.90 -6.64
N TYR A 59 11.38 -3.17 -6.72
CA TYR A 59 10.04 -3.64 -6.34
C TYR A 59 10.08 -4.72 -5.25
N THR A 60 8.94 -4.89 -4.58
CA THR A 60 8.66 -5.92 -3.60
C THR A 60 7.20 -6.39 -3.75
N GLY A 61 7.02 -7.69 -3.86
CA GLY A 61 5.75 -8.35 -4.16
C GLY A 61 5.83 -9.15 -5.45
N ASP A 62 4.65 -9.45 -6.01
CA ASP A 62 4.49 -10.30 -7.18
C ASP A 62 3.71 -9.59 -8.31
N PRO A 63 4.36 -8.67 -9.03
CA PRO A 63 3.72 -7.93 -10.11
C PRO A 63 3.25 -8.85 -11.25
N SER A 64 3.87 -10.02 -11.45
CA SER A 64 3.50 -10.95 -12.54
C SER A 64 2.03 -11.38 -12.49
N ASN A 65 1.48 -11.49 -11.28
CA ASN A 65 0.10 -11.85 -11.01
C ASN A 65 -0.90 -10.68 -11.05
N ALA A 66 -0.46 -9.49 -11.48
CA ALA A 66 -1.33 -8.33 -11.68
C ALA A 66 -2.28 -8.50 -12.87
N ASN A 67 -3.48 -7.93 -12.75
CA ASN A 67 -4.49 -7.88 -13.81
C ASN A 67 -5.42 -6.67 -13.67
N MET A 68 -6.12 -6.35 -14.74
CA MET A 68 -6.95 -5.14 -14.83
C MET A 68 -8.21 -5.23 -13.96
N GLU A 69 -8.85 -6.40 -13.87
CA GLU A 69 -10.06 -6.60 -13.08
C GLU A 69 -9.83 -6.35 -11.59
N LEU A 70 -8.69 -6.83 -11.08
CA LEU A 70 -8.23 -6.55 -9.73
C LEU A 70 -7.97 -5.05 -9.54
N GLY A 71 -7.31 -4.42 -10.52
CA GLY A 71 -7.01 -2.99 -10.49
C GLY A 71 -8.26 -2.14 -10.35
N LYS A 72 -9.28 -2.42 -11.17
CA LYS A 72 -10.58 -1.74 -11.10
C LYS A 72 -11.20 -1.87 -9.71
N ARG A 73 -11.28 -3.10 -9.19
CA ARG A 73 -11.88 -3.36 -7.87
C ARG A 73 -11.16 -2.61 -6.76
N LEU A 74 -9.82 -2.62 -6.76
CA LEU A 74 -9.02 -1.92 -5.76
C LEU A 74 -9.18 -0.41 -5.86
N PHE A 75 -9.19 0.13 -7.08
CA PHE A 75 -9.38 1.56 -7.31
C PHE A 75 -10.77 2.03 -6.83
N ASP A 76 -11.83 1.30 -7.18
CA ASP A 76 -13.20 1.62 -6.75
C ASP A 76 -13.30 1.61 -5.21
N GLN A 77 -12.74 0.59 -4.54
CA GLN A 77 -12.70 0.51 -3.07
C GLN A 77 -11.94 1.68 -2.44
N MET A 78 -10.83 2.10 -3.06
CA MET A 78 -10.04 3.24 -2.61
C MET A 78 -10.82 4.55 -2.75
N VAL A 79 -11.49 4.77 -3.89
CA VAL A 79 -12.34 5.95 -4.12
C VAL A 79 -13.47 6.01 -3.11
N ASP A 80 -14.21 4.91 -2.92
CA ASP A 80 -15.31 4.83 -1.96
C ASP A 80 -14.84 5.20 -0.54
N SER A 81 -13.70 4.63 -0.13
CA SER A 81 -13.10 4.90 1.18
C SER A 81 -12.68 6.37 1.33
N CYS A 82 -12.04 6.95 0.31
CA CYS A 82 -11.65 8.36 0.32
C CYS A 82 -12.86 9.30 0.38
N VAL A 83 -13.93 9.00 -0.38
CA VAL A 83 -15.16 9.79 -0.38
C VAL A 83 -15.85 9.73 0.98
N GLU A 84 -15.97 8.53 1.56
CA GLU A 84 -16.58 8.35 2.89
C GLU A 84 -15.83 9.17 3.96
N VAL A 85 -14.50 9.08 3.97
CA VAL A 85 -13.65 9.83 4.90
C VAL A 85 -13.78 11.34 4.66
N ALA A 86 -13.76 11.79 3.41
CA ALA A 86 -13.92 13.21 3.08
C ALA A 86 -15.26 13.77 3.59
N LEU A 87 -16.36 13.05 3.39
CA LEU A 87 -17.69 13.45 3.88
C LEU A 87 -17.73 13.50 5.42
N LYS A 88 -17.17 12.50 6.10
CA LYS A 88 -17.07 12.49 7.57
C LYS A 88 -16.27 13.69 8.08
N LEU A 89 -15.18 14.06 7.41
CA LEU A 89 -14.38 15.22 7.77
C LEU A 89 -15.15 16.53 7.59
N LEU A 90 -15.90 16.68 6.50
CA LEU A 90 -16.76 17.85 6.25
C LEU A 90 -17.87 17.98 7.30
N ASP A 91 -18.43 16.86 7.76
CA ASP A 91 -19.42 16.79 8.85
C ASP A 91 -18.83 17.03 10.26
N GLY A 92 -17.51 17.20 10.38
CA GLY A 92 -16.82 17.34 11.67
C GLY A 92 -16.63 16.02 12.44
N LYS A 93 -16.87 14.86 11.82
CA LYS A 93 -16.75 13.51 12.40
C LYS A 93 -15.32 12.93 12.26
N TYR A 94 -14.30 13.75 12.48
CA TYR A 94 -12.89 13.36 12.27
C TYR A 94 -12.41 12.23 13.19
N GLU A 95 -13.01 12.08 14.38
CA GLU A 95 -12.66 11.02 15.33
C GLU A 95 -12.97 9.62 14.80
N GLU A 96 -13.95 9.49 13.90
CA GLU A 96 -14.31 8.24 13.23
C GLU A 96 -13.30 7.85 12.14
N CYS A 97 -12.46 8.79 11.72
CA CYS A 97 -11.46 8.60 10.66
C CYS A 97 -10.06 8.27 11.22
N LEU A 98 -9.87 8.37 12.54
CA LEU A 98 -8.58 8.11 13.17
C LEU A 98 -8.29 6.60 13.19
N PRO A 99 -7.08 6.16 12.80
CA PRO A 99 -6.59 4.83 13.12
C PRO A 99 -6.81 4.52 14.60
N ALA A 100 -7.30 3.33 14.92
CA ALA A 100 -7.66 2.94 16.29
C ALA A 100 -6.59 3.27 17.35
N PRO A 101 -5.27 3.13 17.10
CA PRO A 101 -4.24 3.52 18.06
C PRO A 101 -4.22 5.03 18.37
N LEU A 102 -4.53 5.88 17.39
CA LEU A 102 -4.53 7.34 17.53
C LEU A 102 -5.78 7.84 18.26
N ARG A 103 -6.88 7.07 18.22
CA ARG A 103 -8.13 7.39 18.92
C ARG A 103 -7.99 7.41 20.44
N TYR A 104 -6.97 6.78 21.01
CA TYR A 104 -6.74 6.74 22.46
C TYR A 104 -5.65 7.71 22.95
N LEU A 105 -4.98 8.43 22.05
CA LEU A 105 -4.01 9.44 22.45
C LEU A 105 -4.70 10.64 23.11
N PRO A 106 -4.08 11.30 24.10
CA PRO A 106 -4.58 12.56 24.65
C PRO A 106 -4.80 13.63 23.57
N LEU A 107 -5.88 14.42 23.69
CA LEU A 107 -6.23 15.50 22.74
C LEU A 107 -5.08 16.48 22.45
N SER A 108 -4.22 16.74 23.45
CA SER A 108 -3.03 17.59 23.31
C SER A 108 -1.97 17.04 22.36
N LEU A 109 -1.92 15.71 22.19
CA LEU A 109 -1.05 15.01 21.25
C LEU A 109 -1.73 14.78 19.89
N ARG A 110 -3.08 14.79 19.83
CA ARG A 110 -3.84 14.69 18.57
C ARG A 110 -3.77 15.93 17.69
N ARG A 111 -3.60 17.13 18.27
CA ARG A 111 -3.62 18.43 17.54
C ARG A 111 -2.26 18.89 17.01
N ARG A 112 -1.19 18.14 17.27
CA ARG A 112 0.20 18.51 16.92
C ARG A 112 0.78 17.70 15.75
N ILE A 113 -0.01 16.81 15.18
CA ILE A 113 0.29 16.03 13.96
C ILE A 113 -0.70 16.52 12.90
#